data_AF-A0AAQ4F3R2-F1
#
_entry.id   AF-A0AAQ4F3R2-F1
#
_cell.length_a   1.000
_cell.length_b   1.000
_cell.length_c   1.000
_cell.angle_alpha   90.00
_cell.angle_beta   90.00
_cell.angle_gamma   90.00
#
_symmetry.space_group_name_H-M   'P 1'
#
loop_
_entity.id
_entity.type
_entity.pdbx_description
1 polymer ?
#
loop_
_entity_poly.entity_id
_entity_poly.type
_entity_poly.pdbx_seq_one_letter_code
_entity_poly.pdbx_strand_id
1 'polypeptide(L)'
;MFLPTHTSCGVQVSLDCPLAQRTINIPCRGVRCGHAQCFDVYSYLGCNEATLEPSWCCPVCREKVFVQDIRVDVFTLNILIRAGARFNAVEIRADGSCEFLTSGDDRNVSGGEDSSAKAEAAP
;
A
#
# COMPACT_ATOMS: atom_id res chain seq x y z
N MET A 1 29.96 23.82 -6.35
CA MET A 1 29.66 22.96 -5.19
C MET A 1 28.35 22.25 -5.48
N PHE A 2 28.41 21.00 -5.94
CA PHE A 2 27.21 20.19 -6.13
C PHE A 2 26.88 19.56 -4.79
N LEU A 3 25.80 20.01 -4.15
CA LEU A 3 25.23 19.31 -3.00
C LEU A 3 24.65 17.99 -3.49
N PRO A 4 24.85 16.87 -2.76
CA PRO A 4 24.26 15.60 -3.15
C PRO A 4 22.74 15.74 -3.11
N THR A 5 22.08 15.43 -4.22
CA THR A 5 20.62 15.35 -4.31
C THR A 5 20.13 14.33 -3.28
N HIS A 6 19.44 14.82 -2.25
CA HIS A 6 18.62 14.09 -1.28
C HIS A 6 18.70 12.55 -1.38
N THR A 7 19.52 11.94 -0.53
CA THR A 7 19.27 10.56 -0.10
C THR A 7 17.86 10.53 0.49
N SER A 8 16.97 9.75 -0.10
CA SER A 8 15.58 9.62 0.36
C SER A 8 15.57 8.92 1.72
N CYS A 9 15.49 9.72 2.78
CA CYS A 9 15.31 9.20 4.14
C CYS A 9 13.83 8.88 4.34
N GLY A 10 13.40 7.77 3.73
CA GLY A 10 12.03 7.27 3.80
C GLY A 10 11.99 5.76 3.98
N VAL A 11 10.86 5.25 4.45
CA VAL A 11 10.58 3.81 4.48
C VAL A 11 9.61 3.48 3.35
N GLN A 12 10.00 2.53 2.51
CA GLN A 12 9.12 2.01 1.48
C GLN A 12 8.18 0.95 2.10
N VAL A 13 6.89 1.12 1.84
CA VAL A 13 5.83 0.24 2.35
C VAL A 13 4.98 -0.25 1.20
N SER A 14 4.66 -1.55 1.20
CA SER A 14 3.67 -2.12 0.29
C SER A 14 2.26 -1.83 0.79
N LEU A 15 1.37 -1.49 -0.12
CA LEU A 15 -0.07 -1.35 0.12
C LEU A 15 -0.81 -2.68 -0.03
N ASP A 16 -0.09 -3.75 -0.41
CA ASP A 16 -0.61 -5.11 -0.47
C ASP A 16 -0.35 -5.86 0.85
N CYS A 17 -1.32 -6.69 1.23
CA CYS A 17 -1.28 -7.48 2.43
C CYS A 17 -0.25 -8.61 2.27
N PRO A 18 0.73 -8.76 3.18
CA PRO A 18 1.75 -9.81 3.09
C PRO A 18 1.16 -11.23 3.21
N LEU A 19 -0.05 -11.37 3.79
CA LEU A 19 -0.74 -12.65 3.92
C LEU A 19 -1.58 -13.00 2.69
N ALA A 20 -2.30 -12.02 2.14
CA ALA A 20 -3.28 -12.27 1.08
C ALA A 20 -2.77 -11.93 -0.33
N GLN A 21 -1.60 -11.29 -0.44
CA GLN A 21 -0.99 -10.84 -1.70
C GLN A 21 -1.96 -10.02 -2.57
N ARG A 22 -2.77 -9.19 -1.92
CA ARG A 22 -3.73 -8.28 -2.53
C ARG A 22 -3.79 -7.00 -1.72
N THR A 23 -4.31 -5.93 -2.31
CA THR A 23 -4.43 -4.63 -1.65
C THR A 23 -5.16 -4.76 -0.32
N ILE A 24 -4.58 -4.12 0.70
CA ILE A 24 -5.12 -4.07 2.05
C ILE A 24 -6.44 -3.30 2.01
N ASN A 25 -7.48 -3.83 2.66
CA ASN A 25 -8.75 -3.12 2.81
C ASN A 25 -8.78 -2.38 4.15
N ILE A 26 -8.50 -3.11 5.24
CA ILE A 26 -8.41 -2.51 6.58
C ILE A 26 -6.98 -2.72 7.10
N PRO A 27 -6.11 -1.71 6.99
CA PRO A 27 -4.73 -1.81 7.46
C PRO A 27 -4.70 -1.87 8.97
N CYS A 28 -4.02 -2.87 9.49
CA CYS A 28 -3.82 -3.03 10.91
C CYS A 28 -2.41 -3.51 11.25
N ARG A 29 -2.06 -3.30 12.52
CA ARG A 29 -0.84 -3.76 13.17
C ARG A 29 -1.12 -4.03 14.64
N GLY A 30 -0.24 -4.78 15.29
CA GLY A 30 -0.29 -4.93 16.74
C GLY A 30 0.18 -3.68 17.47
N VAL A 31 -0.32 -3.45 18.69
CA VAL A 31 0.07 -2.31 19.54
C VAL A 31 1.59 -2.24 19.81
N ARG A 32 2.29 -3.37 19.77
CA ARG A 32 3.76 -3.47 19.97
C ARG A 32 4.56 -3.55 18.66
N CYS A 33 3.92 -3.45 17.50
CA CYS A 33 4.61 -3.50 16.21
C CYS A 33 5.44 -2.23 15.97
N GLY A 34 6.75 -2.40 15.80
CA GLY A 34 7.71 -1.33 15.48
C GLY A 34 7.98 -1.11 13.98
N HIS A 35 7.12 -1.62 13.10
CA HIS A 35 7.26 -1.50 11.64
C HIS A 35 6.12 -0.68 11.03
N ALA A 36 6.35 -0.12 9.85
CA ALA A 36 5.35 0.65 9.10
C ALA A 36 4.43 -0.23 8.23
N GLN A 37 4.92 -1.39 7.76
CA GLN A 37 4.13 -2.29 6.92
C GLN A 37 2.87 -2.79 7.63
N CYS A 38 1.70 -2.53 7.06
CA CYS A 38 0.44 -3.05 7.59
C CYS A 38 0.08 -4.40 6.97
N PHE A 39 -0.88 -5.09 7.61
CA PHE A 39 -1.56 -6.26 7.05
C PHE A 39 -3.08 -6.08 7.14
N ASP A 40 -3.82 -6.81 6.29
CA ASP A 40 -5.28 -6.75 6.26
C ASP A 40 -5.90 -7.51 7.44
N VAL A 41 -6.81 -6.84 8.17
CA VAL A 41 -7.39 -7.41 9.40
C VAL A 41 -8.16 -8.70 9.14
N TYR A 42 -8.93 -8.77 8.05
CA TYR A 42 -9.75 -9.94 7.75
C TYR A 42 -8.90 -11.13 7.34
N SER A 43 -7.87 -10.89 6.51
CA SER A 43 -6.90 -11.93 6.19
C SER A 43 -6.19 -12.46 7.43
N TYR A 44 -5.79 -11.57 8.35
CA TYR A 44 -5.12 -11.96 9.59
C TYR A 44 -6.01 -12.82 10.50
N LEU A 45 -7.25 -12.37 10.74
CA LEU A 45 -8.20 -13.11 11.57
C LEU A 45 -8.54 -14.46 10.93
N GLY A 46 -8.88 -14.48 9.64
CA GLY A 46 -9.22 -15.70 8.92
C GLY A 46 -8.08 -16.74 8.91
N CYS A 47 -6.83 -16.32 8.70
CA CYS A 47 -5.69 -17.24 8.76
C CYS A 47 -5.50 -17.86 10.15
N ASN A 48 -5.69 -17.07 11.22
CA ASN A 48 -5.57 -17.59 12.58
C ASN A 48 -6.75 -18.51 12.93
N GLU A 49 -7.99 -18.11 12.62
CA GLU A 49 -9.20 -18.91 12.90
C GLU A 49 -9.23 -20.24 12.15
N ALA A 50 -8.71 -20.30 10.91
CA ALA A 50 -8.66 -21.52 10.11
C ALA A 50 -7.59 -22.52 10.57
N THR A 51 -6.69 -22.12 11.46
CA THR A 51 -5.58 -22.96 11.92
C THR A 51 -5.94 -23.66 13.23
N LEU A 52 -5.64 -24.96 13.36
CA LEU A 52 -5.92 -25.74 14.57
C LEU A 52 -5.19 -25.19 15.82
N GLU A 53 -3.96 -24.71 15.64
CA GLU A 53 -3.16 -24.05 16.67
C GLU A 53 -2.74 -22.64 16.18
N PRO A 54 -3.56 -21.61 16.41
CA PRO A 54 -3.27 -20.28 15.90
C PRO A 54 -2.07 -19.65 16.61
N SER A 55 -1.09 -19.21 15.84
CA SER A 55 0.14 -18.64 16.40
C SER A 55 -0.05 -17.23 16.99
N TRP A 56 -1.07 -16.48 16.53
CA TRP A 56 -1.32 -15.08 16.92
C TRP A 56 -0.05 -14.22 16.85
N CYS A 57 0.73 -14.38 15.79
CA CYS A 57 1.96 -13.62 15.53
C CYS A 57 1.79 -12.68 14.35
N CYS A 58 2.33 -11.47 14.43
CA CYS A 58 2.35 -10.52 13.33
C CYS A 58 3.04 -11.15 12.09
N PRO A 59 2.43 -11.08 10.90
CA PRO A 59 3.02 -11.63 9.68
C PRO A 59 4.26 -10.86 9.19
N VAL A 60 4.51 -9.66 9.72
CA VAL A 60 5.66 -8.82 9.35
C VAL A 60 6.82 -9.02 10.32
N CYS A 61 6.61 -8.78 11.62
CA CYS A 61 7.70 -8.79 12.62
C CYS A 61 7.64 -9.96 13.62
N ARG A 62 6.68 -10.89 13.48
CA ARG A 62 6.48 -12.04 14.37
C ARG A 62 6.13 -11.73 15.84
N GLU A 63 6.01 -10.46 16.23
CA GLU A 63 5.52 -10.05 17.55
C GLU A 63 4.14 -10.66 17.85
N LYS A 64 3.84 -10.97 19.11
CA LYS A 64 2.51 -11.49 19.49
C LYS A 64 1.44 -10.43 19.33
N VAL A 65 0.38 -10.75 18.59
CA VAL A 65 -0.76 -9.87 18.33
C VAL A 65 -2.05 -10.67 18.52
N PHE A 66 -2.57 -10.66 19.74
CA PHE A 66 -3.91 -11.21 19.99
C PHE A 66 -4.97 -10.24 19.46
N VAL A 67 -6.22 -10.70 19.33
CA VAL A 67 -7.33 -9.90 18.79
C VAL A 67 -7.45 -8.54 19.48
N GLN A 68 -7.34 -8.50 20.81
CA GLN A 68 -7.40 -7.27 21.61
C GLN A 68 -6.22 -6.30 21.40
N ASP A 69 -5.12 -6.77 20.81
CA ASP A 69 -3.91 -5.96 20.54
C ASP A 69 -3.91 -5.37 19.13
N ILE A 70 -4.84 -5.78 18.26
CA ILE A 70 -4.97 -5.28 16.90
C ILE A 70 -5.40 -3.81 16.94
N ARG A 71 -4.72 -2.97 16.17
CA ARG A 71 -5.05 -1.55 15.98
C ARG A 71 -5.13 -1.26 14.49
N VAL A 72 -6.19 -0.55 14.09
CA VAL A 72 -6.32 -0.02 12.73
C VAL A 72 -5.34 1.14 12.56
N ASP A 73 -4.57 1.09 11.49
CA ASP A 73 -3.61 2.15 11.14
C ASP A 73 -4.31 3.19 10.26
N VAL A 74 -4.80 4.26 10.91
CA VAL A 74 -5.55 5.33 10.23
C VAL A 74 -4.67 6.09 9.21
N PHE A 75 -3.36 6.18 9.45
CA PHE A 75 -2.45 6.83 8.52
C PHE A 75 -2.37 6.07 7.19
N THR A 76 -2.14 4.76 7.26
CA THR A 76 -2.09 3.85 6.11
C THR A 76 -3.46 3.76 5.43
N LEU A 77 -4.56 3.81 6.19
CA LEU A 77 -5.92 3.83 5.62
C LEU A 77 -6.13 5.05 4.72
N ASN A 78 -5.70 6.24 5.15
CA ASN A 78 -5.76 7.44 4.33
C ASN A 78 -4.87 7.35 3.08
N ILE A 79 -3.71 6.70 3.19
CA ILE A 79 -2.84 6.42 2.03
C ILE A 79 -3.54 5.50 1.03
N LEU A 80 -4.19 4.41 1.49
CA LEU A 80 -4.94 3.49 0.63
C LEU A 80 -6.07 4.20 -0.13
N ILE A 81 -6.84 5.06 0.55
CA ILE A 81 -7.91 5.86 -0.07
C ILE A 81 -7.36 6.75 -1.19
N ARG A 82 -6.20 7.38 -0.96
CA ARG A 82 -5.53 8.25 -1.96
C ARG A 82 -4.88 7.47 -3.10
N ALA A 83 -4.34 6.28 -2.82
CA ALA A 83 -3.71 5.40 -3.80
C ALA A 83 -4.73 4.86 -4.81
N GLY A 84 -5.92 4.50 -4.32
CA GLY A 84 -6.89 3.74 -5.10
C GLY A 84 -6.29 2.44 -5.65
N ALA A 85 -6.73 2.01 -6.83
CA ALA A 85 -6.20 0.82 -7.51
C ALA A 85 -4.91 1.08 -8.32
N ARG A 86 -4.37 2.31 -8.29
CA ARG A 86 -3.30 2.74 -9.19
C ARG A 86 -1.91 2.39 -8.66
N PHE A 87 -1.74 2.34 -7.35
CA PHE A 87 -0.43 2.18 -6.71
C PHE A 87 -0.49 1.05 -5.69
N ASN A 88 0.58 0.28 -5.63
CA ASN A 88 0.76 -0.82 -4.67
C ASN A 88 1.88 -0.55 -3.66
N ALA A 89 2.58 0.58 -3.75
CA ALA A 89 3.66 0.94 -2.85
C ALA A 89 3.74 2.46 -2.64
N VAL A 90 4.30 2.83 -1.49
CA VAL A 90 4.48 4.22 -1.08
C VAL A 90 5.81 4.36 -0.35
N GLU A 91 6.51 5.47 -0.55
CA GLU A 91 7.62 5.90 0.30
C GLU A 91 7.09 6.88 1.35
N ILE A 92 7.27 6.57 2.64
CA ILE A 92 6.88 7.42 3.76
C ILE A 92 8.14 8.07 4.33
N ARG A 93 8.19 9.41 4.32
CA ARG A 93 9.32 10.20 4.81
C ARG A 93 9.18 10.48 6.30
N ALA A 94 10.27 10.89 6.95
CA ALA A 94 10.30 11.15 8.39
C ALA A 94 9.35 12.28 8.86
N ASP A 95 9.00 13.21 7.96
CA ASP A 95 8.02 14.28 8.22
C ASP A 95 6.55 13.83 8.04
N GLY A 96 6.33 12.55 7.71
CA GLY A 96 5.02 11.97 7.45
C GLY A 96 4.48 12.22 6.04
N SER A 97 5.20 12.96 5.19
CA SER A 97 4.84 13.08 3.78
C SER A 97 5.06 11.74 3.06
N CYS A 98 4.27 11.49 2.01
CA CYS A 98 4.32 10.22 1.31
C CYS A 98 4.26 10.40 -0.21
N GLU A 99 5.06 9.59 -0.90
CA GLU A 99 5.16 9.58 -2.37
C GLU A 99 4.75 8.20 -2.90
N PHE A 100 3.78 8.18 -3.83
CA PHE A 100 3.30 6.93 -4.42
C PHE A 100 4.30 6.44 -5.47
N LEU A 101 4.67 5.17 -5.37
CA LEU A 101 5.63 4.56 -6.28
C LEU A 101 4.87 3.87 -7.42
N THR A 102 5.21 4.20 -8.66
CA THR A 102 4.74 3.47 -9.83
C THR A 102 5.53 2.18 -9.95
N SER A 103 4.86 1.03 -9.98
CA SER A 103 5.45 -0.20 -10.52
C SER A 103 5.92 0.14 -11.94
N GLY A 104 7.22 -0.02 -12.21
CA GLY A 104 7.88 0.36 -13.46
C GLY A 104 7.47 -0.49 -14.67
N ASP A 105 6.18 -0.62 -14.93
CA ASP A 105 5.65 -1.05 -16.22
C ASP A 105 5.42 0.23 -17.05
N ASP A 106 6.52 0.84 -17.50
CA ASP A 106 6.53 1.82 -18.58
C ASP A 106 6.07 1.14 -19.87
N ARG A 107 4.78 0.81 -19.95
CA ARG A 107 4.14 0.64 -21.25
C ARG A 107 3.96 2.02 -21.83
N ASN A 108 4.99 2.42 -22.57
CA ASN A 108 4.99 3.40 -23.64
C ASN A 108 3.58 3.57 -24.24
N VAL A 109 2.77 4.48 -23.70
CA VAL A 109 1.66 5.09 -24.43
C VAL A 109 2.29 6.23 -25.18
N SER A 110 2.95 5.88 -26.29
CA SER A 110 3.29 6.83 -27.32
C SER A 110 1.98 7.49 -27.76
N GLY A 111 1.88 8.80 -27.53
CA GLY A 111 0.81 9.62 -28.05
C GLY A 111 0.70 9.43 -29.56
N GLY A 112 -0.44 8.89 -29.99
CA GLY A 112 -0.94 9.12 -31.32
C GLY A 112 -1.76 10.41 -31.27
N GLU A 113 -1.14 11.52 -31.68
CA GLU A 113 -1.90 12.64 -32.22
C GLU A 113 -2.56 12.14 -33.50
N ASP A 114 -3.87 12.25 -33.60
CA ASP A 114 -4.53 12.49 -34.88
C ASP A 114 -5.71 13.43 -34.62
N SER A 115 -5.47 14.69 -34.99
CA SER A 115 -6.47 15.75 -35.05
C SER A 115 -7.05 15.83 -36.46
N SER A 116 -8.35 16.12 -36.53
CA SER A 116 -9.10 16.69 -37.67
C SER A 116 -9.57 15.66 -38.71
N ALA A 117 -10.77 15.69 -39.28
CA ALA A 117 -11.99 16.52 -39.24
C ALA A 117 -13.12 15.60 -39.80
N LYS A 118 -14.43 15.82 -39.74
CA LYS A 118 -15.22 16.99 -40.17
C LYS A 118 -16.70 16.61 -39.96
N ALA A 119 -17.54 17.59 -39.63
CA ALA A 119 -19.00 17.46 -39.51
C ALA A 119 -19.74 17.46 -40.87
N GLU A 120 -21.07 17.30 -40.81
CA GLU A 120 -22.15 17.41 -41.83
C GLU A 120 -22.62 16.10 -42.45
N ALA A 121 -23.90 15.84 -42.73
CA ALA A 121 -25.23 16.33 -42.34
C ALA A 121 -26.24 15.32 -42.94
N ALA A 122 -27.44 15.21 -42.36
CA ALA A 122 -28.55 14.39 -42.88
C ALA A 122 -29.00 14.86 -44.29
N PRO A 123 -29.76 14.05 -45.03
CA PRO A 123 -31.16 13.73 -44.68
C PRO A 123 -31.43 12.26 -44.34
#